data_AF-A0A966YDQ1-F1
#
_entry.id   AF-A0A966YDQ1-F1
#
_cell.length_a   1.000
_cell.length_b   1.000
_cell.length_c   1.000
_cell.angle_alpha   90.00
_cell.angle_beta   90.00
_cell.angle_gamma   90.00
#
_symmetry.space_group_name_H-M   'P 1'
#
loop_
_entity.id
_entity.type
_entity.pdbx_description
1 polymer ?
#
loop_
_entity_poly.entity_id
_entity_poly.type
_entity_poly.pdbx_seq_one_letter_code
_entity_poly.pdbx_strand_id
1 'polypeptide(L)'
;MKSLTKHLTFTIPARMGFENITPTIEALVAESGVQEGLCLVNAMHITASVFINDDEPGLHRDYAKWLEQLAPFNASPKVYDHNRTGEDNADAHLKRQVMGREVVVAITAGRLDFGPW
;
A
#
# COMPACT_ATOMS: atom_id res chain seq x y z
N MET A 1 -8.44 -17.77 -20.51
CA MET A 1 -8.24 -16.61 -19.61
C MET A 1 -6.82 -16.71 -19.08
N LYS A 2 -5.98 -15.68 -19.24
CA LYS A 2 -4.64 -15.63 -18.64
C LYS A 2 -4.75 -15.04 -17.23
N SER A 3 -3.96 -15.55 -16.29
CA SER A 3 -3.89 -15.04 -14.92
C SER A 3 -2.48 -15.24 -14.38
N LEU A 4 -1.99 -14.29 -13.59
CA LEU A 4 -0.74 -14.39 -12.86
C LEU A 4 -1.00 -14.02 -11.40
N THR A 5 -0.44 -14.80 -10.48
CA THR A 5 -0.45 -14.50 -9.05
C THR A 5 0.98 -14.48 -8.54
N LYS A 6 1.36 -13.42 -7.82
CA LYS A 6 2.63 -13.30 -7.11
C LYS A 6 2.40 -12.70 -5.73
N HIS A 7 3.23 -13.14 -4.80
CA HIS A 7 3.30 -12.57 -3.46
C HIS A 7 4.63 -11.85 -3.32
N LEU A 8 4.58 -10.57 -2.95
CA LEU A 8 5.75 -9.73 -2.71
C LEU A 8 5.92 -9.59 -1.19
N THR A 9 7.15 -9.79 -0.71
CA THR A 9 7.50 -9.68 0.71
C THR A 9 8.38 -8.46 0.90
N PHE A 10 8.06 -7.65 1.91
CA PHE A 10 8.76 -6.41 2.21
C PHE A 10 9.25 -6.39 3.65
N THR A 11 10.44 -5.82 3.85
CA THR A 11 10.97 -5.47 5.16
C THR A 11 11.27 -3.98 5.14
N ILE A 12 10.43 -3.18 5.78
CA ILE A 12 10.62 -1.73 5.89
C ILE A 12 11.50 -1.44 7.11
N PRO A 13 12.55 -0.62 7.01
CA PRO A 13 13.52 -0.40 8.10
C PRO A 13 12.97 0.48 9.25
N ALA A 14 11.74 0.95 9.13
CA ALA A 14 11.07 1.83 10.09
C ALA A 14 9.60 1.43 10.25
N ARG A 15 8.95 1.92 11.32
CA ARG A 15 7.52 1.64 11.60
C ARG A 15 6.59 2.13 10.48
N MET A 16 6.95 3.21 9.80
CA MET A 16 6.24 3.75 8.65
C MET A 16 7.25 4.06 7.54
N GLY A 17 6.94 3.64 6.32
CA GLY A 17 7.73 3.91 5.12
C GLY A 17 6.87 3.78 3.88
N PHE A 18 7.32 4.37 2.78
CA PHE A 18 6.67 4.34 1.48
C PHE A 18 7.66 3.74 0.48
N GLU A 19 7.24 2.70 -0.22
CA GLU A 19 8.06 1.97 -1.20
C GLU A 19 7.34 2.02 -2.55
N ASN A 20 8.00 2.54 -3.57
CA ASN A 20 7.44 2.53 -4.93
C ASN A 20 7.62 1.13 -5.55
N ILE A 21 6.52 0.41 -5.69
CA ILE A 21 6.50 -0.95 -6.25
C ILE A 21 6.10 -0.98 -7.73
N THR A 22 5.83 0.16 -8.37
CA THR A 22 5.37 0.25 -9.77
C THR A 22 6.27 -0.52 -10.74
N PRO A 23 7.60 -0.39 -10.71
CA PRO A 23 8.47 -1.14 -11.63
C PRO A 23 8.36 -2.67 -11.46
N THR A 24 8.09 -3.12 -10.23
CA THR A 24 7.87 -4.55 -9.97
C THR A 24 6.54 -5.01 -10.56
N ILE A 25 5.47 -4.24 -10.38
CA ILE A 25 4.15 -4.58 -10.92
C ILE A 25 4.15 -4.55 -12.46
N GLU A 26 4.83 -3.58 -13.09
CA GLU A 26 4.99 -3.53 -14.55
C GLU A 26 5.68 -4.78 -15.09
N ALA A 27 6.76 -5.23 -14.45
CA ALA A 27 7.46 -6.45 -14.83
C ALA A 27 6.55 -7.69 -14.72
N LEU A 28 5.69 -7.74 -13.69
CA LEU A 28 4.72 -8.83 -13.52
C LEU A 28 3.59 -8.77 -14.54
N VAL A 29 3.10 -7.59 -14.91
CA VAL A 29 2.13 -7.43 -16.00
C VAL A 29 2.74 -7.92 -17.32
N ALA A 30 3.98 -7.58 -17.61
CA ALA A 30 4.70 -8.10 -18.78
C ALA A 30 4.87 -9.63 -18.72
N GLU A 31 5.29 -10.19 -17.58
CA GLU A 31 5.41 -11.65 -17.34
C GLU A 31 4.06 -12.37 -17.58
N SER A 32 2.96 -11.76 -17.17
CA SER A 32 1.62 -12.37 -17.27
C SER A 32 1.16 -12.60 -18.72
N GLY A 33 1.68 -11.81 -19.66
CA GLY A 33 1.24 -11.78 -21.06
C GLY A 33 -0.25 -11.44 -21.25
N VAL A 34 -0.94 -10.88 -20.24
CA VAL A 34 -2.29 -10.31 -20.37
C VAL A 34 -2.22 -9.10 -21.30
N GLN A 35 -3.19 -8.94 -22.19
CA GLN A 35 -3.25 -7.79 -23.11
C GLN A 35 -4.31 -6.78 -22.67
N GLU A 36 -5.51 -7.27 -22.36
CA GLU A 36 -6.62 -6.48 -21.82
C GLU A 36 -7.12 -7.17 -20.54
N GLY A 37 -7.25 -6.43 -19.43
CA GLY A 37 -7.66 -7.03 -18.16
C GLY A 37 -7.57 -6.12 -16.95
N LEU A 38 -7.52 -6.74 -15.77
CA LEU A 38 -7.41 -6.05 -14.48
C LEU A 38 -6.20 -6.57 -13.71
N CYS A 39 -5.48 -5.65 -13.08
CA CYS A 39 -4.42 -5.91 -12.12
C CYS A 39 -4.90 -5.51 -10.72
N LEU A 40 -5.15 -6.48 -9.85
CA LEU A 40 -5.40 -6.23 -8.43
C LEU A 40 -4.07 -6.30 -7.67
N VAL A 41 -3.77 -5.27 -6.89
CA VAL A 41 -2.61 -5.24 -5.99
C VAL A 41 -3.10 -4.85 -4.60
N ASN A 42 -2.86 -5.70 -3.60
CA ASN A 42 -3.37 -5.47 -2.24
C ASN A 42 -2.34 -5.82 -1.17
N ALA A 43 -2.42 -5.10 -0.05
CA ALA A 43 -1.77 -5.52 1.19
C ALA A 43 -2.51 -6.75 1.74
N MET A 44 -1.77 -7.80 2.07
CA MET A 44 -2.32 -8.95 2.80
C MET A 44 -2.35 -8.69 4.32
N HIS A 45 -1.45 -7.82 4.80
CA HIS A 45 -1.41 -7.41 6.19
C HIS A 45 -2.42 -6.29 6.46
N ILE A 46 -3.11 -6.39 7.59
CA ILE A 46 -4.19 -5.47 8.01
C ILE A 46 -3.68 -4.18 8.66
N THR A 47 -2.39 -3.91 8.55
CA THR A 47 -1.64 -2.73 9.05
C THR A 47 -0.82 -2.06 7.94
N ALA A 48 -1.02 -2.47 6.68
CA ALA A 48 -0.33 -1.94 5.52
C ALA A 48 -1.33 -1.60 4.41
N SER A 49 -0.87 -0.82 3.43
CA SER A 49 -1.69 -0.30 2.33
C SER A 49 -0.99 -0.53 1.00
N VAL A 50 -1.80 -0.68 -0.06
CA VAL A 50 -1.35 -0.45 -1.43
C VAL A 50 -2.23 0.66 -1.96
N PHE A 51 -1.59 1.74 -2.41
CA PHE A 51 -2.25 2.95 -2.90
C PHE A 51 -1.42 3.53 -4.06
N ILE A 52 -2.02 4.43 -4.84
CA ILE A 52 -1.35 5.12 -5.96
C ILE A 52 -1.30 6.61 -5.66
N ASN A 53 -0.11 7.19 -5.77
CA ASN A 53 0.14 8.62 -5.74
C ASN A 53 1.51 8.94 -6.34
N ASP A 54 1.86 10.23 -6.39
CA ASP A 54 3.13 10.70 -6.95
C ASP A 54 4.34 10.26 -6.10
N ASP A 55 5.44 9.85 -6.75
CA ASP A 55 6.67 9.37 -6.12
C ASP A 55 7.63 10.54 -5.83
N GLU A 56 7.17 11.45 -4.97
CA GLU A 56 7.89 12.67 -4.61
C GLU A 56 8.29 12.64 -3.12
N PRO A 57 9.58 12.78 -2.76
CA PRO A 57 10.04 12.69 -1.38
C PRO A 57 9.41 13.70 -0.40
N GLY A 58 9.03 14.89 -0.85
CA GLY A 58 8.27 15.88 -0.09
C GLY A 58 6.87 15.40 0.23
N LEU A 59 6.13 14.91 -0.76
CA LEU A 59 4.80 14.35 -0.59
C LEU A 59 4.81 13.13 0.35
N HIS A 60 5.84 12.29 0.29
CA HIS A 60 6.04 11.21 1.26
C HIS A 60 6.15 11.74 2.70
N ARG A 61 6.89 12.84 2.91
CA ARG A 61 6.98 13.49 4.23
C ARG A 61 5.64 14.10 4.65
N ASP A 62 4.87 14.62 3.71
CA ASP A 62 3.55 15.19 4.00
C ASP A 62 2.55 14.11 4.38
N TYR A 63 2.54 12.97 3.68
CA TYR A 63 1.77 11.78 4.09
C TYR A 63 2.15 11.30 5.48
N ALA A 64 3.45 11.21 5.79
CA ALA A 64 3.91 10.80 7.12
C ALA A 64 3.36 11.72 8.22
N LYS A 65 3.43 13.05 8.02
CA LYS A 65 2.91 14.03 8.98
C LYS A 65 1.38 13.96 9.09
N TRP A 66 0.70 13.90 7.95
CA TRP A 66 -0.75 13.93 7.87
C TRP A 66 -1.37 12.68 8.52
N LEU A 67 -0.79 11.50 8.27
CA LEU A 67 -1.23 10.25 8.90
C LEU A 67 -1.04 10.27 10.42
N GLU A 68 0.03 10.89 10.93
CA GLU A 68 0.20 11.10 12.37
C GLU A 68 -0.78 12.12 12.96
N GLN A 69 -1.30 13.06 12.17
CA GLN A 69 -2.36 13.95 12.62
C GLN A 69 -3.73 13.25 12.70
N LEU A 70 -4.03 12.37 11.73
CA LEU A 70 -5.29 11.64 11.67
C LEU A 70 -5.37 10.45 12.62
N ALA A 71 -4.30 9.67 12.69
CA ALA A 71 -4.21 8.44 13.46
C ALA A 71 -2.82 8.37 14.12
N PRO A 72 -2.55 9.21 15.15
CA PRO A 72 -1.25 9.32 15.77
C PRO A 72 -0.81 7.98 16.37
N PHE A 73 0.49 7.68 16.29
CA PHE A 73 1.06 6.62 17.09
C PHE A 73 0.85 6.89 18.58
N ASN A 74 0.27 5.92 19.27
CA ASN A 74 0.16 5.94 20.72
C ASN A 74 0.15 4.51 21.26
N ALA A 75 1.20 4.13 21.98
CA ALA A 75 1.29 2.78 22.56
C ALA A 75 0.29 2.55 23.71
N SER A 76 -0.37 3.59 24.24
CA SER A 76 -1.20 3.46 25.42
C SER A 76 -2.53 2.75 25.13
N PRO A 77 -2.87 1.69 25.89
CA PRO A 77 -4.19 1.05 25.82
C PRO A 77 -5.33 1.92 26.39
N LYS A 78 -5.00 3.11 26.91
CA LYS A 78 -5.97 4.14 27.30
C LYS A 78 -6.41 5.02 26.13
N VAL A 79 -5.60 5.07 25.07
CA VAL A 79 -5.89 5.84 23.85
C VAL A 79 -6.46 4.93 22.78
N TYR A 80 -5.86 3.75 22.60
CA TYR A 80 -6.38 2.73 21.69
C TYR A 80 -6.70 1.43 22.43
N ASP A 81 -7.98 1.07 22.44
CA ASP A 81 -8.44 -0.15 23.10
C ASP A 81 -7.87 -1.43 22.48
N HIS A 82 -7.54 -1.40 21.19
CA HIS A 82 -6.87 -2.52 20.52
C HIS A 82 -5.54 -2.89 21.19
N ASN A 83 -4.79 -1.92 21.71
CA ASN A 83 -3.51 -2.16 22.37
C ASN A 83 -3.65 -2.86 23.73
N ARG A 84 -4.87 -3.10 24.24
CA ARG A 84 -5.10 -3.92 25.45
C ARG A 84 -4.68 -5.39 25.25
N THR A 85 -4.45 -5.81 24.02
CA THR A 85 -3.94 -7.14 23.65
C THR A 85 -2.44 -7.31 23.93
N GLY A 86 -1.72 -6.24 24.27
CA GLY A 86 -0.25 -6.24 24.42
C GLY A 86 0.50 -5.73 23.19
N GLU A 87 -0.21 -5.50 22.09
CA GLU A 87 0.30 -4.86 20.88
C GLU A 87 0.33 -3.33 21.02
N ASP A 88 1.05 -2.65 20.12
CA ASP A 88 1.10 -1.19 20.07
C ASP A 88 0.68 -0.59 18.72
N ASN A 89 0.07 -1.40 17.84
CA ASN A 89 -0.10 -1.12 16.40
C ASN A 89 -1.51 -0.68 15.99
N ALA A 90 -2.37 -0.30 16.95
CA ALA A 90 -3.71 0.22 16.64
C ALA A 90 -3.67 1.35 15.61
N ASP A 91 -2.69 2.26 15.70
CA ASP A 91 -2.54 3.37 14.77
C ASP A 91 -2.32 2.89 13.33
N ALA A 92 -1.56 1.81 13.12
CA ALA A 92 -1.28 1.26 11.80
C ALA A 92 -2.54 0.67 11.14
N HIS A 93 -3.42 0.05 11.94
CA HIS A 93 -4.74 -0.40 11.48
C HIS A 93 -5.63 0.77 11.03
N LEU A 94 -5.54 1.92 11.71
CA LEU A 94 -6.30 3.12 11.37
C LEU A 94 -5.72 3.83 10.14
N LYS A 95 -4.39 4.02 10.10
CA LYS A 95 -3.68 4.63 8.96
C LYS A 95 -3.97 3.87 7.67
N ARG A 96 -3.92 2.53 7.67
CA ARG A 96 -4.25 1.76 6.46
C ARG A 96 -5.72 1.87 6.05
N GLN A 97 -6.63 2.11 6.99
CA GLN A 97 -8.05 2.32 6.66
C GLN A 97 -8.26 3.62 5.89
N VAL A 98 -7.42 4.64 6.13
CA VAL A 98 -7.41 5.91 5.38
C VAL A 98 -6.79 5.73 4.00
N MET A 99 -5.64 5.05 3.91
CA MET A 99 -4.89 4.90 2.65
C MET A 99 -5.49 3.87 1.69
N GLY A 100 -6.28 2.91 2.20
CA GLY A 100 -6.87 1.83 1.41
C GLY A 100 -6.01 0.57 1.40
N ARG A 101 -6.67 -0.59 1.30
CA ARG A 101 -6.00 -1.90 1.30
C ARG A 101 -5.47 -2.27 -0.10
N GLU A 102 -6.15 -1.84 -1.15
CA GLU A 102 -5.91 -2.30 -2.51
C GLU A 102 -6.12 -1.23 -3.57
N VAL A 103 -5.53 -1.47 -4.73
CA VAL A 103 -5.85 -0.79 -5.99
C VAL A 103 -6.22 -1.82 -7.05
N VAL A 104 -7.08 -1.41 -7.97
CA VAL A 104 -7.38 -2.15 -9.20
C VAL A 104 -7.02 -1.25 -10.36
N VAL A 105 -6.10 -1.72 -11.21
CA VAL A 105 -5.60 -0.98 -12.37
C VAL A 105 -6.01 -1.72 -13.64
N ALA A 106 -6.45 -0.98 -14.66
CA ALA A 106 -6.69 -1.56 -15.98
C ALA A 106 -5.35 -1.97 -16.64
N ILE A 107 -5.38 -3.10 -17.35
CA ILE A 107 -4.31 -3.49 -18.26
C ILE A 107 -4.83 -3.25 -19.67
N THR A 108 -4.10 -2.44 -20.45
CA THR A 108 -4.44 -2.14 -21.85
C THR A 108 -3.19 -2.24 -22.71
N ALA A 109 -3.29 -2.95 -23.84
CA ALA A 109 -2.17 -3.31 -24.70
C ALA A 109 -0.95 -3.89 -23.94
N GLY A 110 -1.24 -4.70 -22.91
CA GLY A 110 -0.23 -5.37 -22.09
C GLY A 110 0.58 -4.46 -21.15
N ARG A 111 0.05 -3.28 -20.82
CA ARG A 111 0.67 -2.33 -19.88
C ARG A 111 -0.34 -1.88 -18.83
N LEU A 112 0.15 -1.43 -17.68
CA LEU A 112 -0.67 -0.71 -16.71
C LEU A 112 -1.16 0.60 -17.36
N ASP A 113 -2.47 0.84 -17.32
CA ASP A 113 -3.10 2.02 -17.90
C ASP A 113 -3.19 3.15 -16.87
N PHE A 114 -2.09 3.90 -16.72
CA PHE A 114 -1.95 4.99 -15.76
C PHE A 114 -2.08 6.38 -16.40
N GLY A 115 -2.38 7.35 -15.55
CA GLY A 115 -2.11 8.75 -15.84
C GLY A 115 -0.59 9.06 -15.87
N PRO A 116 -0.22 10.32 -16.12
CA PRO A 116 1.19 10.70 -16.28
C PRO A 116 1.98 10.83 -14.96
N TRP A 117 1.31 10.71 -13.81
CA TRP A 117 1.86 10.83 -12.46
C TRP A 117 1.43 9.64 -11.62
#